data_AF-A0A2N7PL63-F1
#
_entry.id   AF-A0A2N7PL63-F1
#
_cell.length_a   1.000
_cell.length_b   1.000
_cell.length_c   1.000
_cell.angle_alpha   90.00
_cell.angle_beta   90.00
_cell.angle_gamma   90.00
#
_symmetry.space_group_name_H-M   'P 1'
#
loop_
_entity.id
_entity.type
_entity.pdbx_description
1 polymer ?
#
loop_
_entity_poly.entity_id
_entity_poly.type
_entity_poly.pdbx_seq_one_letter_code
_entity_poly.pdbx_strand_id
1 'polypeptide(L)'
;MELKLFTFLPERPADFLNFAKTGLGLPFEEIFKLYFITFKLKALTDLVLFKFLERNICYLKFDEIGKKEYLLTLSIYTLRELLKEHLDLKFTKNLYNFLKDKIPSEFFKGCAPKREVITSQDIFFQFLSSKEKASLPSYLKVKHIILTFHIKGGCEELLLILPEISLYALRRIKEGLYEIYVPLSISEFMYFSQRLLEKKILNKVEIDPLINQLKSFFPDCFIEI
;
A
#
# COMPACT_ATOMS: atom_id res chain seq x y z
N MET A 1 13.95 18.01 -10.81
CA MET A 1 13.22 16.79 -10.42
C MET A 1 11.88 16.68 -11.16
N GLU A 2 11.37 15.47 -11.39
CA GLU A 2 10.09 15.19 -12.06
C GLU A 2 9.21 14.32 -11.14
N LEU A 3 7.95 14.69 -10.94
CA LEU A 3 6.96 13.93 -10.17
C LEU A 3 5.74 13.65 -11.05
N LYS A 4 5.32 12.37 -11.13
CA LYS A 4 4.19 11.92 -11.94
C LYS A 4 3.37 10.86 -11.22
N LEU A 5 2.07 10.78 -11.53
CA LEU A 5 1.24 9.65 -11.15
C LEU A 5 1.57 8.44 -12.05
N PHE A 6 1.87 7.29 -11.45
CA PHE A 6 2.19 6.06 -12.16
C PHE A 6 0.96 5.15 -12.24
N THR A 7 0.31 5.13 -13.40
CA THR A 7 -1.00 4.46 -13.62
C THR A 7 -0.90 3.05 -14.20
N PHE A 8 0.30 2.56 -14.52
CA PHE A 8 0.50 1.29 -15.23
C PHE A 8 0.61 0.05 -14.32
N LEU A 9 0.29 0.17 -13.04
CA LEU A 9 0.35 -0.99 -12.13
C LEU A 9 -0.85 -1.92 -12.34
N PRO A 10 -0.61 -3.20 -12.67
CA PRO A 10 -1.71 -4.15 -12.84
C PRO A 10 -2.44 -4.39 -11.52
N GLU A 11 -3.77 -4.47 -11.59
CA GLU A 11 -4.60 -4.73 -10.40
C GLU A 11 -4.59 -6.20 -9.99
N ARG A 12 -4.46 -7.13 -10.95
CA ARG A 12 -4.49 -8.58 -10.66
C ARG A 12 -3.12 -9.04 -10.15
N PRO A 13 -3.05 -9.88 -9.11
CA PRO A 13 -1.77 -10.31 -8.53
C PRO A 13 -0.83 -11.00 -9.53
N ALA A 14 -1.37 -11.84 -10.41
CA ALA A 14 -0.58 -12.57 -11.41
C ALA A 14 -0.01 -11.62 -12.48
N ASP A 15 -0.82 -10.68 -12.96
CA ASP A 15 -0.39 -9.68 -13.94
C ASP A 15 0.66 -8.75 -13.33
N PHE A 16 0.50 -8.39 -12.05
CA PHE A 16 1.48 -7.61 -11.31
C PHE A 16 2.83 -8.33 -11.21
N LEU A 17 2.85 -9.64 -10.96
CA LEU A 17 4.10 -10.42 -10.96
C LEU A 17 4.79 -10.46 -12.32
N ASN A 18 4.01 -10.55 -13.39
CA ASN A 18 4.57 -10.51 -14.75
C ASN A 18 5.18 -9.13 -15.02
N PHE A 19 4.45 -8.06 -14.68
CA PHE A 19 4.96 -6.69 -14.74
C PHE A 19 6.21 -6.49 -13.87
N ALA A 20 6.26 -7.12 -12.69
CA ALA A 20 7.41 -7.05 -11.80
C ALA A 20 8.66 -7.66 -12.44
N LYS A 21 8.51 -8.82 -13.10
CA LYS A 21 9.60 -9.55 -13.76
C LYS A 21 10.15 -8.83 -15.00
N THR A 22 9.29 -8.16 -15.78
CA THR A 22 9.65 -7.65 -17.11
C THR A 22 9.66 -6.13 -17.23
N GLY A 23 8.88 -5.42 -16.41
CA GLY A 23 8.63 -3.98 -16.56
C GLY A 23 9.66 -3.10 -15.86
N LEU A 24 9.82 -3.27 -14.53
CA LEU A 24 10.65 -2.37 -13.73
C LEU A 24 12.10 -2.84 -13.55
N GLY A 25 12.39 -4.12 -13.71
CA GLY A 25 13.74 -4.68 -13.49
C GLY A 25 14.23 -4.53 -12.05
N LEU A 26 13.32 -4.37 -11.09
CA LEU A 26 13.62 -4.27 -9.67
C LEU A 26 13.51 -5.65 -8.99
N PRO A 27 14.26 -5.89 -7.91
CA PRO A 27 14.07 -7.09 -7.08
C PRO A 27 12.64 -7.17 -6.53
N PHE A 28 12.14 -8.39 -6.32
CA PHE A 28 10.78 -8.58 -5.80
C PHE A 28 10.53 -7.88 -4.47
N GLU A 29 11.50 -7.85 -3.55
CA GLU A 29 11.35 -7.16 -2.26
C GLU A 29 11.07 -5.66 -2.42
N GLU A 30 11.64 -5.01 -3.44
CA GLU A 30 11.36 -3.60 -3.74
C GLU A 30 9.99 -3.45 -4.41
N ILE A 31 9.68 -4.32 -5.37
CA ILE A 31 8.42 -4.21 -6.13
C ILE A 31 7.20 -4.53 -5.25
N PHE A 32 7.31 -5.47 -4.31
CA PHE A 32 6.21 -5.85 -3.41
C PHE A 32 5.74 -4.71 -2.50
N LYS A 33 6.55 -3.66 -2.33
CA LYS A 33 6.13 -2.43 -1.65
C LYS A 33 5.06 -1.67 -2.43
N LEU A 34 4.94 -1.89 -3.74
CA LEU A 34 4.03 -1.15 -4.63
C LEU A 34 2.68 -1.83 -4.83
N TYR A 35 2.53 -3.10 -4.43
CA TYR A 35 1.26 -3.83 -4.58
C TYR A 35 0.51 -3.91 -3.27
N PHE A 36 -0.68 -3.31 -3.23
CA PHE A 36 -1.54 -3.27 -2.06
C PHE A 36 -2.80 -4.09 -2.26
N ILE A 37 -3.18 -4.78 -1.20
CA ILE A 37 -4.43 -5.52 -1.10
C ILE A 37 -5.27 -4.93 0.03
N THR A 38 -6.58 -4.89 -0.19
CA THR A 38 -7.55 -4.36 0.76
C THR A 38 -8.56 -5.44 1.11
N PHE A 39 -8.87 -5.55 2.40
CA PHE A 39 -9.79 -6.52 2.96
C PHE A 39 -10.89 -5.85 3.75
N LYS A 40 -12.12 -6.34 3.58
CA LYS A 40 -13.15 -6.22 4.59
C LYS A 40 -12.94 -7.37 5.56
N LEU A 41 -12.90 -7.03 6.84
CA LEU A 41 -12.74 -7.95 7.94
C LEU A 41 -14.03 -8.00 8.74
N LYS A 42 -14.40 -9.18 9.19
CA LYS A 42 -15.43 -9.37 10.20
C LYS A 42 -14.88 -10.22 11.33
N ALA A 43 -14.83 -9.67 12.53
CA ALA A 43 -14.38 -10.39 13.71
C ALA A 43 -15.56 -10.86 14.56
N LEU A 44 -15.46 -12.06 15.12
CA LEU A 44 -16.42 -12.53 16.13
C LEU A 44 -16.13 -11.89 17.49
N THR A 45 -14.85 -11.62 17.77
CA THR A 45 -14.39 -10.96 19.00
C THR A 45 -13.29 -9.96 18.68
N ASP A 46 -13.28 -8.83 19.38
CA ASP A 46 -12.32 -7.76 19.14
C ASP A 46 -10.94 -8.09 19.72
N LEU A 47 -10.86 -9.05 20.65
CA LEU A 47 -9.62 -9.46 21.32
C LEU A 47 -8.52 -9.88 20.34
N VAL A 48 -8.88 -10.58 19.26
CA VAL A 48 -7.90 -11.01 18.26
C VAL A 48 -7.35 -9.81 17.48
N LEU A 49 -8.18 -8.79 17.23
CA LEU A 49 -7.76 -7.57 16.56
C LEU A 49 -6.94 -6.67 17.47
N PHE A 50 -7.32 -6.51 18.75
CA PHE A 50 -6.55 -5.72 19.70
C PHE A 50 -5.12 -6.24 19.84
N LYS A 51 -4.94 -7.55 20.04
CA LYS A 51 -3.59 -8.16 20.10
C LYS A 51 -2.77 -7.97 18.82
N PHE A 52 -3.43 -7.87 17.67
CA PHE A 52 -2.78 -7.58 16.41
C PHE A 52 -2.35 -6.11 16.32
N LEU A 53 -3.23 -5.18 16.66
CA LEU A 53 -2.96 -3.74 16.62
C LEU A 53 -1.89 -3.31 17.63
N GLU A 54 -1.80 -3.98 18.79
CA GLU A 54 -0.75 -3.76 19.79
C GLU A 54 0.68 -3.97 19.26
N ARG A 55 0.85 -4.68 18.14
CA ARG A 55 2.18 -4.89 17.54
C ARG A 55 2.72 -3.69 16.77
N ASN A 56 1.94 -2.63 16.59
CA ASN A 56 2.36 -1.41 15.87
C ASN A 56 2.97 -1.71 14.49
N ILE A 57 2.34 -2.65 13.76
CA ILE A 57 2.80 -3.07 12.45
C ILE A 57 2.84 -1.85 11.50
N CYS A 58 3.98 -1.62 10.86
CA CYS A 58 4.16 -0.48 9.97
C CYS A 58 3.45 -0.67 8.62
N TYR A 59 3.13 0.44 7.95
CA TYR A 59 2.63 0.45 6.56
C TYR A 59 1.35 -0.34 6.30
N LEU A 60 0.48 -0.41 7.31
CA LEU A 60 -0.90 -0.87 7.16
C LEU A 60 -1.86 0.28 7.44
N LYS A 61 -3.06 0.18 6.88
CA LYS A 61 -4.17 1.06 7.19
C LYS A 61 -5.31 0.24 7.73
N PHE A 62 -5.86 0.65 8.87
CA PHE A 62 -6.90 -0.07 9.58
C PHE A 62 -7.94 0.91 10.10
N ASP A 63 -9.17 0.73 9.65
CA ASP A 63 -10.29 1.57 10.05
C ASP A 63 -11.49 0.67 10.41
N GLU A 64 -12.18 1.00 11.51
CA GLU A 64 -13.46 0.39 11.85
C GLU A 64 -14.55 1.00 10.97
N ILE A 65 -15.32 0.16 10.28
CA ILE A 65 -16.37 0.58 9.33
C ILE A 65 -17.79 0.21 9.80
N GLY A 66 -17.88 -0.47 10.94
CA GLY A 66 -19.11 -0.91 11.56
C GLY A 66 -18.82 -1.81 12.74
N LYS A 67 -19.87 -2.25 13.44
CA LYS A 67 -19.71 -3.10 14.63
C LYS A 67 -19.00 -4.41 14.28
N LYS A 68 -17.75 -4.55 14.74
CA LYS A 68 -16.85 -5.68 14.45
C LYS A 68 -16.54 -5.87 12.96
N GLU A 69 -16.72 -4.83 12.15
CA GLU A 69 -16.37 -4.81 10.74
C GLU A 69 -15.27 -3.77 10.51
N TYR A 70 -14.21 -4.18 9.82
CA TYR A 70 -13.02 -3.36 9.65
C TYR A 70 -12.56 -3.38 8.20
N LEU A 71 -11.82 -2.36 7.82
CA LEU A 71 -11.13 -2.27 6.55
C LEU A 71 -9.62 -2.32 6.81
N LEU A 72 -8.92 -3.23 6.13
CA LEU A 72 -7.48 -3.38 6.23
C LEU A 72 -6.85 -3.24 4.85
N THR A 73 -5.94 -2.29 4.68
CA THR A 73 -5.10 -2.18 3.47
C THR A 73 -3.63 -2.36 3.85
N LEU A 74 -2.90 -3.21 3.13
CA LEU A 74 -1.48 -3.44 3.35
C LEU A 74 -0.78 -3.86 2.05
N SER A 75 0.52 -3.58 1.97
CA SER A 75 1.35 -4.01 0.83
C SER A 75 1.74 -5.48 0.96
N ILE A 76 2.12 -6.13 -0.14
CA ILE A 76 2.70 -7.49 -0.08
C ILE A 76 3.99 -7.49 0.72
N TYR A 77 4.77 -6.43 0.66
CA TYR A 77 5.93 -6.26 1.55
C TYR A 77 5.51 -6.33 3.03
N THR A 78 4.52 -5.53 3.43
CA THR A 78 3.98 -5.52 4.80
C THR A 78 3.44 -6.88 5.22
N LEU A 79 2.75 -7.59 4.30
CA LEU A 79 2.28 -8.95 4.54
C LEU A 79 3.43 -9.90 4.86
N ARG A 80 4.53 -9.81 4.10
CA ARG A 80 5.70 -10.67 4.29
C ARG A 80 6.35 -10.43 5.63
N GLU A 81 6.51 -9.16 6.03
CA GLU A 81 7.06 -8.81 7.34
C GLU A 81 6.16 -9.31 8.47
N LEU A 82 4.84 -9.15 8.33
CA LEU A 82 3.88 -9.68 9.29
C LEU A 82 4.01 -11.21 9.48
N LEU A 83 4.23 -11.96 8.40
CA LEU A 83 4.42 -13.41 8.45
C LEU A 83 5.76 -13.81 9.05
N LYS A 84 6.81 -13.02 8.87
CA LYS A 84 8.14 -13.29 9.46
C LYS A 84 8.13 -13.02 10.97
N GLU A 85 7.55 -11.90 11.38
CA GLU A 85 7.69 -11.38 12.75
C GLU A 85 6.55 -11.82 13.68
N HIS A 86 5.35 -12.03 13.14
CA HIS A 86 4.13 -12.15 13.94
C HIS A 86 3.25 -13.33 13.55
N LEU A 87 3.87 -14.43 13.09
CA LEU A 87 3.16 -15.67 12.82
C LEU A 87 2.59 -16.32 14.10
N ASP A 88 3.00 -15.89 15.29
CA ASP A 88 2.42 -16.31 16.56
C ASP A 88 0.95 -15.88 16.70
N LEU A 89 0.59 -14.73 16.11
CA LEU A 89 -0.74 -14.15 16.21
C LEU A 89 -1.80 -14.93 15.44
N LYS A 90 -2.96 -15.13 16.09
CA LYS A 90 -4.14 -15.71 15.44
C LYS A 90 -4.58 -14.93 14.19
N PHE A 91 -4.47 -13.59 14.22
CA PHE A 91 -4.80 -12.74 13.08
C PHE A 91 -3.95 -13.10 11.85
N THR A 92 -2.64 -13.07 12.02
CA THR A 92 -1.65 -13.36 10.97
C THR A 92 -1.83 -14.76 10.39
N LYS A 93 -2.05 -15.76 11.25
CA LYS A 93 -2.32 -17.15 10.85
C LYS A 93 -3.57 -17.26 9.97
N ASN A 94 -4.67 -16.59 10.36
CA ASN A 94 -5.91 -16.57 9.59
C ASN A 94 -5.75 -15.84 8.26
N LEU A 95 -5.05 -14.71 8.25
CA LEU A 95 -4.76 -13.96 7.03
C LEU A 95 -3.93 -14.82 6.05
N TYR A 96 -2.88 -15.50 6.52
CA TYR A 96 -2.09 -16.41 5.70
C TYR A 96 -2.95 -17.51 5.06
N ASN A 97 -3.72 -18.23 5.89
CA ASN A 97 -4.55 -19.33 5.40
C ASN A 97 -5.64 -18.87 4.43
N PHE A 98 -6.17 -17.66 4.60
CA PHE A 98 -7.10 -17.08 3.64
C PHE A 98 -6.43 -16.78 2.29
N LEU A 99 -5.17 -16.34 2.32
CA LEU A 99 -4.48 -15.82 1.13
C LEU A 99 -3.69 -16.86 0.34
N LYS A 100 -3.16 -17.90 0.99
CA LYS A 100 -2.22 -18.87 0.39
C LYS A 100 -2.73 -19.52 -0.89
N ASP A 101 -4.05 -19.68 -1.01
CA ASP A 101 -4.73 -20.29 -2.17
C ASP A 101 -5.37 -19.26 -3.12
N LYS A 102 -5.27 -17.96 -2.81
CA LYS A 102 -5.94 -16.87 -3.55
C LYS A 102 -4.99 -15.91 -4.25
N ILE A 103 -3.73 -15.84 -3.82
CA ILE A 103 -2.70 -15.01 -4.43
C ILE A 103 -1.49 -15.87 -4.79
N PRO A 104 -0.65 -15.43 -5.75
CA PRO A 104 0.50 -16.20 -6.21
C PRO A 104 1.46 -16.58 -5.07
N SER A 105 1.96 -17.82 -5.13
CA SER A 105 2.88 -18.37 -4.13
C SER A 105 4.17 -17.55 -3.95
N GLU A 106 4.61 -16.86 -5.01
CA GLU A 106 5.80 -16.01 -5.02
C GLU A 106 5.71 -14.86 -4.01
N PHE A 107 4.51 -14.38 -3.69
CA PHE A 107 4.31 -13.37 -2.65
C PHE A 107 4.70 -13.88 -1.26
N PHE A 108 4.70 -15.20 -1.04
CA PHE A 108 5.08 -15.84 0.22
C PHE A 108 6.48 -16.45 0.22
N LYS A 109 7.20 -16.41 -0.91
CA LYS A 109 8.52 -17.04 -1.01
C LYS A 109 9.47 -16.48 0.05
N GLY A 110 9.99 -17.33 0.93
CA GLY A 110 10.90 -16.92 2.01
C GLY A 110 10.24 -16.47 3.31
N CYS A 111 8.91 -16.34 3.37
CA CYS A 111 8.16 -16.05 4.60
C CYS A 111 7.01 -17.04 4.87
N ALA A 112 6.77 -17.99 3.96
CA ALA A 112 5.78 -19.04 4.17
C ALA A 112 6.11 -19.88 5.42
N PRO A 113 5.11 -20.19 6.27
CA PRO A 113 5.25 -21.10 7.39
C PRO A 113 5.83 -22.46 6.98
N LYS A 114 6.80 -22.97 7.75
CA LYS A 114 7.41 -24.29 7.50
C LYS A 114 6.52 -25.47 7.89
N ARG A 115 5.49 -25.23 8.71
CA ARG A 115 4.54 -26.22 9.21
C ARG A 115 3.13 -25.74 8.92
N GLU A 116 2.18 -26.67 8.87
CA GLU A 116 0.77 -26.32 8.74
C GLU A 116 0.33 -25.36 9.84
N VAL A 117 -0.42 -24.34 9.44
CA VAL A 117 -0.96 -23.33 10.34
C VAL A 117 -2.39 -23.69 10.67
N ILE A 118 -2.63 -24.01 11.94
CA ILE A 118 -3.98 -24.24 12.46
C ILE A 118 -4.62 -22.88 12.75
N THR A 119 -5.84 -22.68 12.26
CA THR A 119 -6.61 -21.45 12.42
C THR A 119 -7.81 -21.59 13.35
N SER A 120 -8.30 -20.46 13.84
CA SER A 120 -9.60 -20.35 14.50
C SER A 120 -10.54 -19.52 13.62
N GLN A 121 -11.81 -19.89 13.54
CA GLN A 121 -12.83 -19.20 12.71
C GLN A 121 -13.32 -17.87 13.32
N ASP A 122 -12.44 -17.17 14.04
CA ASP A 122 -12.79 -15.97 14.80
C ASP A 122 -12.74 -14.69 13.94
N ILE A 123 -12.12 -14.76 12.75
CA ILE A 123 -11.98 -13.64 11.81
C ILE A 123 -12.24 -14.13 10.39
N PHE A 124 -13.08 -13.38 9.68
CA PHE A 124 -13.39 -13.59 8.27
C PHE A 124 -12.81 -12.46 7.43
N PHE A 125 -12.21 -12.83 6.31
CA PHE A 125 -11.59 -11.91 5.36
C PHE A 125 -12.36 -11.97 4.04
N GLN A 126 -12.57 -10.81 3.43
CA GLN A 126 -13.09 -10.66 2.09
C GLN A 126 -12.23 -9.65 1.34
N PHE A 127 -11.72 -10.01 0.16
CA PHE A 127 -11.05 -9.05 -0.71
C PHE A 127 -12.03 -7.97 -1.16
N LEU A 128 -11.60 -6.71 -1.16
CA LEU A 128 -12.28 -5.68 -1.92
C LEU A 128 -11.68 -5.59 -3.32
N SER A 129 -12.54 -5.75 -4.32
CA SER A 129 -12.25 -5.40 -5.71
C SER A 129 -12.08 -3.88 -5.88
N SER A 130 -11.52 -3.46 -7.02
CA SER A 130 -11.44 -2.03 -7.35
C SER A 130 -12.79 -1.34 -7.45
N LYS A 131 -13.83 -2.04 -7.91
CA LYS A 131 -15.20 -1.52 -7.94
C LYS A 131 -15.73 -1.27 -6.51
N GLU A 132 -15.52 -2.21 -5.61
CA GLU A 132 -15.92 -2.07 -4.20
C GLU A 132 -15.14 -0.94 -3.51
N LYS A 133 -13.83 -0.83 -3.76
CA LYS A 133 -13.00 0.29 -3.27
C LYS A 133 -13.51 1.65 -3.76
N ALA A 134 -13.91 1.75 -5.03
CA ALA A 134 -14.45 2.98 -5.61
C ALA A 134 -15.80 3.40 -4.98
N SER A 135 -16.57 2.42 -4.47
CA SER A 135 -17.85 2.64 -3.79
C SER A 135 -17.75 2.95 -2.30
N LEU A 136 -16.54 2.91 -1.72
CA LEU A 136 -16.33 3.30 -0.32
C LEU A 136 -16.71 4.78 -0.10
N PRO A 137 -17.17 5.15 1.11
CA PRO A 137 -17.29 6.54 1.52
C PRO A 137 -15.98 7.33 1.32
N SER A 138 -16.09 8.62 0.99
CA SER A 138 -14.94 9.48 0.69
C SER A 138 -13.83 9.43 1.74
N TYR A 139 -14.20 9.49 3.03
CA TYR A 139 -13.24 9.47 4.14
C TYR A 139 -12.45 8.15 4.26
N LEU A 140 -13.00 7.03 3.77
CA LEU A 140 -12.28 5.76 3.67
C LEU A 140 -11.47 5.69 2.38
N LYS A 141 -11.99 6.20 1.26
CA LYS A 141 -11.26 6.23 -0.02
C LYS A 141 -9.96 6.97 0.09
N VAL A 142 -9.96 8.16 0.72
CA VAL A 142 -8.75 8.97 0.85
C VAL A 142 -7.63 8.27 1.61
N LYS A 143 -7.98 7.34 2.50
CA LYS A 143 -7.02 6.53 3.24
C LYS A 143 -6.66 5.24 2.49
N HIS A 144 -7.64 4.48 2.02
CA HIS A 144 -7.42 3.10 1.58
C HIS A 144 -7.13 2.92 0.09
N ILE A 145 -7.40 3.91 -0.76
CA ILE A 145 -6.98 3.87 -2.16
C ILE A 145 -5.52 4.29 -2.24
N ILE A 146 -4.65 3.33 -2.54
CA ILE A 146 -3.21 3.55 -2.69
C ILE A 146 -2.90 3.76 -4.17
N LEU A 147 -2.18 4.84 -4.44
CA LEU A 147 -1.71 5.23 -5.76
C LEU A 147 -0.18 5.24 -5.73
N THR A 148 0.46 4.93 -6.85
CA THR A 148 1.92 5.00 -6.94
C THR A 148 2.33 6.27 -7.66
N PHE A 149 3.22 7.03 -7.04
CA PHE A 149 3.82 8.21 -7.62
C PHE A 149 5.26 7.89 -8.03
N HIS A 150 5.63 8.31 -9.23
CA HIS A 150 6.97 8.15 -9.79
C HIS A 150 7.70 9.48 -9.68
N ILE A 151 8.84 9.46 -9.00
CA ILE A 151 9.74 10.61 -8.84
C ILE A 151 11.03 10.27 -9.57
N LYS A 152 11.51 11.16 -10.43
CA LYS A 152 12.78 11.02 -11.12
C LYS A 152 13.64 12.25 -10.89
N GLY A 153 14.90 12.06 -10.51
CA GLY A 153 15.75 13.16 -10.14
C GLY A 153 17.20 12.77 -9.88
N GLY A 154 17.99 13.79 -9.57
CA GLY A 154 19.36 13.63 -9.08
C GLY A 154 19.40 13.03 -7.67
N CYS A 155 20.54 12.47 -7.27
CA CYS A 155 20.73 11.92 -5.93
C CYS A 155 20.40 12.95 -4.84
N GLU A 156 20.97 14.15 -4.95
CA GLU A 156 20.78 15.24 -3.98
C GLU A 156 19.32 15.67 -3.87
N GLU A 157 18.62 15.83 -5.01
CA GLU A 157 17.20 16.17 -5.03
C GLU A 157 16.36 15.12 -4.30
N LEU A 158 16.63 13.85 -4.54
CA LEU A 158 15.86 12.75 -3.96
C LEU A 158 16.14 12.55 -2.47
N LEU A 159 17.38 12.79 -2.02
CA LEU A 159 17.74 12.76 -0.60
C LEU A 159 16.92 13.76 0.24
N LEU A 160 16.48 14.88 -0.35
CA LEU A 160 15.62 15.85 0.33
C LEU A 160 14.19 15.33 0.56
N ILE A 161 13.74 14.35 -0.24
CA ILE A 161 12.39 13.78 -0.17
C ILE A 161 12.35 12.51 0.69
N LEU A 162 13.44 11.73 0.72
CA LEU A 162 13.47 10.45 1.44
C LEU A 162 12.93 10.54 2.89
N PRO A 163 13.19 11.61 3.67
CA PRO A 163 12.62 11.73 5.02
C PRO A 163 11.09 11.85 5.07
N GLU A 164 10.45 12.25 3.98
CA GLU A 164 9.00 12.46 3.87
C GLU A 164 8.27 11.22 3.34
N ILE A 165 8.99 10.17 2.96
CA ILE A 165 8.41 8.94 2.42
C ILE A 165 8.75 7.75 3.31
N SER A 166 7.72 7.01 3.67
CA SER A 166 7.85 5.93 4.65
C SER A 166 8.07 4.57 3.99
N LEU A 167 7.51 4.38 2.79
CA LEU A 167 7.65 3.16 1.97
C LEU A 167 7.92 3.58 0.52
N TYR A 168 8.93 2.99 -0.12
CA TYR A 168 9.25 3.28 -1.53
C TYR A 168 10.10 2.17 -2.17
N ALA A 169 10.08 2.13 -3.50
CA ALA A 169 11.01 1.34 -4.30
C ALA A 169 11.97 2.26 -5.07
N LEU A 170 13.28 2.04 -4.94
CA LEU A 170 14.32 2.84 -5.58
C LEU A 170 14.96 2.09 -6.75
N ARG A 171 15.03 2.73 -7.92
CA ARG A 171 15.81 2.23 -9.07
C ARG A 171 16.87 3.25 -9.46
N ARG A 172 18.12 2.77 -9.62
CA ARG A 172 19.17 3.55 -10.27
C ARG A 172 19.04 3.39 -11.78
N ILE A 173 18.92 4.51 -12.51
CA ILE A 173 18.85 4.51 -13.97
C ILE A 173 20.26 4.53 -14.55
N LYS A 174 21.06 5.50 -14.11
CA LYS A 174 22.47 5.67 -14.46
C LYS A 174 23.17 6.43 -13.34
N GLU A 175 24.46 6.68 -13.49
CA GLU A 175 25.19 7.50 -12.52
C GLU A 175 24.55 8.89 -12.37
N GLY A 176 24.37 9.30 -11.12
CA GLY A 176 23.73 10.58 -10.75
C GLY A 176 22.23 10.66 -11.00
N LEU A 177 21.57 9.65 -11.58
CA LEU A 177 20.14 9.69 -11.91
C LEU A 177 19.39 8.47 -11.41
N TYR A 178 18.36 8.74 -10.62
CA TYR A 178 17.56 7.73 -9.95
C TYR A 178 16.08 8.00 -10.13
N GLU A 179 15.29 7.00 -9.80
CA GLU A 179 13.85 7.13 -9.69
C GLU A 179 13.34 6.37 -8.48
N ILE A 180 12.25 6.90 -7.93
CA ILE A 180 11.57 6.39 -6.76
C ILE A 180 10.11 6.16 -7.12
N TYR A 181 9.59 5.00 -6.76
CA TYR A 181 8.17 4.71 -6.78
C TYR A 181 7.65 4.75 -5.36
N VAL A 182 6.75 5.69 -5.08
CA VAL A 182 6.21 5.95 -3.74
C VAL A 182 4.72 5.62 -3.75
N PRO A 183 4.29 4.56 -3.06
CA PRO A 183 2.87 4.30 -2.83
C PRO A 183 2.34 5.21 -1.73
N LEU A 184 1.33 6.02 -2.06
CA LEU A 184 0.66 6.93 -1.12
C LEU A 184 -0.86 6.82 -1.32
N SER A 185 -1.61 6.91 -0.23
CA SER A 185 -3.04 7.20 -0.32
C SER A 185 -3.29 8.64 -0.75
N ILE A 186 -4.53 8.99 -1.11
CA ILE A 186 -4.88 10.38 -1.47
C ILE A 186 -4.53 11.33 -0.31
N SER A 187 -4.92 10.99 0.92
CA SER A 187 -4.61 11.83 2.10
C SER A 187 -3.10 11.95 2.35
N GLU A 188 -2.35 10.87 2.18
CA GLU A 188 -0.88 10.89 2.32
C GLU A 188 -0.23 11.73 1.23
N PHE A 189 -0.71 11.65 -0.01
CA PHE A 189 -0.22 12.48 -1.10
C PHE A 189 -0.51 13.96 -0.85
N MET A 190 -1.68 14.31 -0.34
CA MET A 190 -2.00 15.71 0.01
C MET A 190 -1.01 16.22 1.06
N TYR A 191 -0.78 15.48 2.13
CA TYR A 191 0.20 15.83 3.16
C TYR A 191 1.63 15.95 2.59
N PHE A 192 2.05 14.94 1.83
CA PHE A 192 3.35 14.89 1.18
C PHE A 192 3.57 16.09 0.25
N SER A 193 2.59 16.41 -0.59
CA SER A 193 2.64 17.54 -1.51
C SER A 193 2.78 18.88 -0.78
N GLN A 194 2.06 19.06 0.33
CA GLN A 194 2.20 20.25 1.18
C GLN A 194 3.62 20.36 1.75
N ARG A 195 4.20 19.26 2.23
CA ARG A 195 5.58 19.24 2.74
C ARG A 195 6.60 19.62 1.67
N LEU A 196 6.43 19.13 0.45
CA LEU A 196 7.33 19.49 -0.66
C LEU A 196 7.24 20.98 -1.00
N LEU A 197 6.05 21.57 -0.96
CA LEU A 197 5.83 23.01 -1.18
C LEU A 197 6.44 23.86 -0.05
N GLU A 198 6.19 23.48 1.21
CA GLU A 198 6.74 24.17 2.40
C GLU A 198 8.26 24.23 2.37
N LYS A 199 8.90 23.11 1.99
CA LYS A 199 10.36 22.99 1.88
C LYS A 199 10.93 23.54 0.57
N LYS A 200 10.08 24.05 -0.34
CA LYS A 200 10.46 24.55 -1.68
C LYS A 200 11.22 23.50 -2.51
N ILE A 201 10.93 22.22 -2.30
CA ILE A 201 11.51 21.11 -3.09
C ILE A 201 10.82 21.05 -4.46
N LEU A 202 9.51 21.25 -4.49
CA LEU A 202 8.70 21.43 -5.70
C LEU A 202 7.84 22.68 -5.54
N ASN A 203 7.33 23.21 -6.65
CA ASN A 203 6.40 24.33 -6.67
C ASN A 203 4.97 23.90 -7.06
N LYS A 204 4.02 24.84 -6.97
CA LYS A 204 2.61 24.57 -7.28
C LYS A 204 2.38 24.13 -8.73
N VAL A 205 3.17 24.66 -9.69
CA VAL A 205 3.04 24.30 -11.11
C VAL A 205 3.33 22.82 -11.35
N GLU A 206 4.19 22.22 -10.52
CA GLU A 206 4.54 20.80 -10.59
C GLU A 206 3.52 19.90 -9.86
N ILE A 207 2.91 20.41 -8.79
CA ILE A 207 1.98 19.66 -7.92
C ILE A 207 0.52 19.73 -8.39
N ASP A 208 0.05 20.91 -8.80
CA ASP A 208 -1.37 21.17 -9.13
C ASP A 208 -1.91 20.26 -10.24
N PRO A 209 -1.14 19.92 -11.31
CA PRO A 209 -1.61 18.97 -12.31
C PRO A 209 -1.95 17.59 -11.73
N LEU A 210 -1.17 17.12 -10.75
CA LEU A 210 -1.42 15.84 -10.08
C LEU A 210 -2.65 15.91 -9.19
N ILE A 211 -2.81 17.01 -8.43
CA ILE A 211 -4.03 17.23 -7.63
C ILE A 211 -5.27 17.26 -8.54
N ASN A 212 -5.20 17.95 -9.68
CA ASN A 212 -6.30 18.00 -10.64
C ASN A 212 -6.60 16.63 -11.26
N GLN A 213 -5.57 15.83 -11.55
CA GLN A 213 -5.75 14.45 -11.98
C GLN A 213 -6.44 13.60 -10.91
N LEU A 214 -6.06 13.75 -9.63
CA LEU A 214 -6.73 13.06 -8.51
C LEU A 214 -8.19 13.50 -8.35
N LYS A 215 -8.49 14.79 -8.47
CA LYS A 215 -9.86 15.32 -8.46
C LYS A 215 -10.70 14.74 -9.60
N SER A 216 -10.10 14.54 -10.76
CA SER A 216 -10.80 13.90 -11.89
C SER A 216 -11.12 12.43 -11.62
N PHE A 217 -10.23 11.70 -10.94
CA PHE A 217 -10.44 10.27 -10.65
C PHE A 217 -11.33 10.02 -9.43
N PHE A 218 -11.26 10.90 -8.42
CA PHE A 218 -11.94 10.74 -7.14
C PHE A 218 -12.63 12.05 -6.72
N PRO A 219 -13.58 12.58 -7.51
CA PRO A 219 -14.14 13.91 -7.29
C PRO A 219 -14.75 14.06 -5.89
N ASP A 220 -15.44 13.03 -5.41
CA ASP A 220 -16.11 13.02 -4.11
C ASP A 220 -15.17 13.02 -2.90
N CYS A 221 -13.87 12.81 -3.12
CA CYS A 221 -12.84 12.91 -2.09
C CYS A 221 -12.35 14.35 -1.85
N PHE A 222 -12.75 15.31 -2.69
CA PHE A 222 -12.30 16.70 -2.65
C PHE A 222 -13.45 17.72 -2.52
N ILE A 223 -14.68 17.23 -2.36
CA ILE A 223 -15.84 18.08 -2.08
C ILE A 223 -15.82 18.37 -0.58
N GLU A 224 -15.84 19.66 -0.19
CA GLU A 224 -16.03 20.06 1.20
C GLU A 224 -17.41 19.58 1.67
N ILE A 225 -17.43 18.86 2.80
CA ILE A 225 -18.66 18.42 3.48
C ILE A 225 -18.93 19.40 4.63
#